data_AF-A0A6V8PSM2-F1
#
_entry.id   AF-A0A6V8PSM2-F1
#
_cell.length_a   1.000
_cell.length_b   1.000
_cell.length_c   1.000
_cell.angle_alpha   90.00
_cell.angle_beta   90.00
_cell.angle_gamma   90.00
#
_symmetry.space_group_name_H-M   'P 1'
#
loop_
_entity.id
_entity.type
_entity.pdbx_description
1 polymer ?
#
loop_
_entity_poly.entity_id
_entity_poly.type
_entity_poly.pdbx_seq_one_letter_code
_entity_poly.pdbx_strand_id
1 'polypeptide(L)' 'TILLEHRGRKYQISSRPSYAIAIAVREKTPIFVSETVLEAASIVIQSLEEEVQKFRDFLNSVEPEDFNK' A
#
# COMPACT_ATOMS: atom_id res chain seq x y z
N THR A 1 -3.68 -3.35 13.09
CA THR A 1 -3.30 -3.89 14.41
C THR A 1 -1.80 -3.98 14.53
N ILE A 2 -1.25 -3.70 15.70
CA ILE A 2 0.18 -3.89 16.00
C ILE A 2 0.30 -5.03 17.03
N LEU A 3 1.23 -5.95 16.78
CA LEU A 3 1.58 -7.02 17.70
C LEU A 3 2.91 -6.66 18.37
N LEU A 4 2.89 -6.48 19.69
CA LEU A 4 4.06 -6.13 20.48
C LEU A 4 4.37 -7.24 21.47
N GLU A 5 5.62 -7.68 21.54
CA GLU A 5 6.12 -8.49 22.64
C GLU A 5 6.95 -7.64 23.58
N HIS A 6 6.56 -7.60 24.86
CA HIS A 6 7.28 -6.87 25.88
C HIS A 6 7.36 -7.70 27.16
N ARG A 7 8.60 -8.00 27.60
CA ARG A 7 8.88 -8.84 28.79
C ARG A 7 8.16 -10.20 28.75
N GLY A 8 8.18 -10.86 27.59
CA GLY A 8 7.53 -12.16 27.38
C GLY A 8 6.00 -12.12 27.33
N ARG A 9 5.39 -10.93 27.37
CA ARG A 9 3.94 -10.74 27.20
C ARG A 9 3.63 -10.20 25.82
N LYS A 10 2.60 -10.76 25.19
CA LYS A 10 2.10 -10.30 23.88
C LYS A 10 0.95 -9.32 24.06
N TYR A 11 1.00 -8.23 23.32
CA TYR A 11 -0.02 -7.19 23.29
C TYR A 11 -0.54 -7.03 21.87
N GLN A 12 -1.86 -6.92 21.75
CA GLN A 12 -2.54 -6.61 20.50
C GLN A 12 -3.13 -5.22 20.61
N ILE A 13 -2.61 -4.29 19.80
CA ILE A 13 -2.96 -2.87 19.88
C ILE A 13 -3.75 -2.49 18.62
N SER A 14 -4.96 -1.96 18.82
CA SER A 14 -5.76 -1.40 17.73
C SER A 14 -5.07 -0.16 17.17
N SER A 15 -4.99 -0.06 15.85
CA SER A 15 -4.30 1.04 15.17
C SER A 15 -4.84 1.19 13.76
N ARG A 16 -4.93 2.43 13.28
CA ARG A 16 -5.20 2.72 11.87
C ARG A 16 -4.07 2.14 10.99
N PRO A 17 -4.36 1.69 9.76
CA PRO A 17 -3.34 1.12 8.88
C PRO A 17 -2.11 2.04 8.70
N SER A 18 -2.32 3.35 8.54
CA SER A 18 -1.23 4.32 8.34
C SER A 18 -0.24 4.37 9.51
N TYR A 19 -0.69 4.26 10.76
CA TYR A 19 0.18 4.24 11.92
C TYR A 19 0.93 2.92 12.05
N ALA A 20 0.26 1.79 11.80
CA ALA A 20 0.91 0.48 11.83
C ALA A 20 2.04 0.38 10.79
N ILE A 21 1.80 0.86 9.57
CA ILE A 21 2.81 0.93 8.49
C ILE A 21 3.97 1.86 8.90
N ALA A 22 3.65 3.05 9.39
CA ALA A 22 4.64 4.05 9.77
C ALA A 22 5.60 3.55 10.87
N ILE A 23 5.09 2.77 11.83
CA ILE A 23 5.91 2.12 12.85
C ILE A 23 6.73 0.99 12.24
N ALA A 24 6.10 0.12 11.44
CA ALA A 24 6.79 -1.02 10.84
C ALA A 24 7.97 -0.61 9.95
N VAL A 25 7.85 0.48 9.20
CA VAL A 25 8.93 1.04 8.37
C VAL A 25 10.11 1.54 9.23
N ARG A 26 9.82 2.24 10.35
CA ARG A 26 10.87 2.78 11.24
C ARG A 26 11.61 1.68 11.99
N GLU A 27 10.87 0.70 12.50
CA GLU A 27 11.41 -0.41 13.28
C GLU A 27 11.88 -1.59 12.43
N LYS A 28 11.71 -1.51 11.10
CA LYS A 28 12.04 -2.56 10.14
C LYS A 28 11.39 -3.90 10.48
N THR A 29 10.15 -3.88 10.94
CA THR A 29 9.39 -5.08 11.30
C THR A 29 8.54 -5.56 10.13
N PRO A 30 8.31 -6.88 10.01
CA PRO A 30 7.48 -7.43 8.95
C PRO A 30 6.04 -6.91 9.02
N ILE A 31 5.43 -6.72 7.86
CA ILE A 31 4.03 -6.35 7.70
C ILE A 31 3.27 -7.56 7.16
N PHE A 32 2.15 -7.88 7.78
CA PHE A 32 1.25 -8.94 7.35
C PHE A 32 -0.11 -8.35 7.02
N VAL A 33 -0.78 -8.94 6.04
CA VAL A 33 -2.12 -8.57 5.60
C VAL A 33 -2.96 -9.83 5.48
N SER A 34 -4.26 -9.71 5.75
CA SER A 34 -5.19 -10.82 5.56
C SER A 34 -5.31 -11.16 4.07
N GLU A 35 -5.39 -12.45 3.75
CA GLU A 35 -5.62 -12.95 2.39
C GLU A 35 -6.89 -12.34 1.77
N THR A 36 -7.99 -12.27 2.52
CA THR A 36 -9.24 -11.64 2.06
C THR A 36 -9.09 -10.17 1.65
N VAL A 37 -8.18 -9.44 2.30
CA VAL A 37 -7.88 -8.03 1.97
C VAL A 37 -7.01 -7.96 0.72
N LEU A 38 -6.08 -8.90 0.55
CA LEU A 38 -5.30 -9.02 -0.69
C LEU A 38 -6.20 -9.33 -1.87
N GLU A 39 -7.11 -10.29 -1.75
CA GLU A 39 -8.04 -10.65 -2.82
C GLU A 39 -8.93 -9.47 -3.24
N ALA A 40 -9.42 -8.69 -2.26
CA ALA A 40 -10.35 -7.60 -2.52
C ALA A 40 -9.68 -6.30 -3.02
N ALA A 41 -8.46 -6.02 -2.58
CA ALA A 41 -7.85 -4.69 -2.73
C ALA A 41 -6.39 -4.69 -3.19
N SER A 42 -5.78 -5.85 -3.46
CA SER A 42 -4.44 -5.87 -4.04
C SER A 42 -4.45 -5.37 -5.48
N ILE A 43 -3.38 -4.66 -5.83
CA ILE A 43 -3.08 -4.28 -7.22
C ILE A 43 -1.82 -5.05 -7.58
N VAL A 44 -1.92 -5.87 -8.63
CA VAL A 44 -0.74 -6.48 -9.23
C VAL A 44 -0.03 -5.39 -10.02
N ILE A 45 1.09 -4.91 -9.46
CA ILE A 45 1.96 -3.99 -10.19
C ILE A 45 2.65 -4.82 -11.27
N GLN A 46 2.17 -4.67 -12.50
CA GLN A 46 2.89 -5.04 -13.70
C GLN A 46 4.20 -4.23 -13.77
N SER A 47 5.20 -4.68 -14.52
CA SER A 47 6.54 -4.07 -14.54
C SER A 47 6.50 -2.53 -14.61
N LEU A 48 7.50 -1.85 -14.04
CA LEU A 48 7.57 -0.38 -14.06
C LEU A 48 7.44 0.14 -15.51
N GLU A 49 7.97 -0.61 -16.46
CA GLU A 49 7.87 -0.40 -17.90
C GLU A 49 6.41 -0.44 -18.40
N GLU A 50 5.59 -1.40 -17.97
CA GLU A 50 4.17 -1.49 -18.33
C GLU A 50 3.36 -0.32 -17.77
N GLU A 51 3.66 0.13 -16.55
CA GLU A 51 2.97 1.28 -15.94
C GLU A 51 3.34 2.60 -16.64
N VAL A 52 4.63 2.76 -16.98
CA VAL A 52 5.09 3.91 -17.80
C VAL A 52 4.46 3.89 -19.18
N GLN A 53 4.27 2.71 -19.79
CA GLN A 53 3.59 2.61 -21.08
C GLN A 53 2.12 3.01 -20.97
N LYS A 54 1.38 2.52 -19.96
CA LYS A 54 -0.01 2.95 -19.72
C LYS A 54 -0.13 4.45 -19.48
N PHE A 55 0.82 5.04 -18.75
CA PHE A 55 0.85 6.48 -18.54
C PHE A 55 1.12 7.25 -19.84
N ARG A 56 2.01 6.76 -20.72
CA ARG A 56 2.22 7.35 -22.05
C ARG A 56 0.98 7.23 -22.94
N ASP A 57 0.32 6.08 -22.92
CA ASP A 57 -0.92 5.87 -23.67
C ASP A 57 -2.02 6.81 -23.17
N PHE A 58 -2.11 7.01 -21.85
CA PHE A 58 -2.98 8.02 -21.25
C PHE A 58 -2.63 9.45 -21.68
N LEU A 59 -1.35 9.83 -21.77
CA LEU A 59 -0.97 11.18 -22.23
C LEU A 59 -1.28 11.42 -23.71
N ASN A 60 -1.19 10.38 -24.55
CA ASN A 60 -1.66 10.45 -25.95
C ASN A 60 -3.21 10.44 -26.04
N SER A 61 -3.82 9.91 -24.98
CA SER A 61 -5.23 9.85 -24.60
C SER A 61 -6.04 11.13 -24.52
N VAL A 62 -5.37 12.18 -24.02
CA VAL A 62 -6.02 13.29 -23.32
C VAL A 62 -5.58 14.61 -23.96
N GLU A 63 -6.55 15.50 -24.17
CA GLU A 63 -6.26 16.84 -24.66
C GLU A 63 -5.99 17.78 -23.48
N PRO A 64 -5.19 18.85 -23.66
CA PRO A 64 -4.88 19.80 -22.58
C PRO A 64 -6.12 20.39 -21.88
N GLU A 65 -7.25 20.46 -22.55
CA GLU A 65 -8.52 20.96 -22.02
C GLU A 65 -9.16 20.01 -20.98
N ASP A 66 -8.86 18.71 -21.00
CA ASP A 66 -9.43 17.71 -20.08
C ASP A 66 -8.88 17.82 -18.64
N PHE A 67 -7.75 18.51 -18.45
CA PHE A 67 -7.11 18.70 -17.14
C PHE A 67 -7.71 19.85 -16.31
N ASN A 68 -8.63 20.64 -16.88
CA ASN A 68 -9.18 21.86 -16.26
C ASN A 68 -10.63 21.71 -15.75
N LYS A 69 -11.08 20.49 -15.44
CA LYS A 69 -12.38 20.23 -14.79
C LYS A 69 -12.26 19.96 -13.31
#